data_AF-A0AAW8VMG2-F1
#
_entry.id   AF-A0AAW8VMG2-F1
#
_cell.length_a   1.000
_cell.length_b   1.000
_cell.length_c   1.000
_cell.angle_alpha   90.00
_cell.angle_beta   90.00
_cell.angle_gamma   90.00
#
_symmetry.space_group_name_H-M   'P 1'
#
loop_
_entity.id
_entity.type
_entity.pdbx_description
1 polymer ?
#
loop_
_entity_poly.entity_id
_entity_poly.type
_entity_poly.pdbx_seq_one_letter_code
_entity_poly.pdbx_strand_id
1 'polypeptide(L)' 'MEVKFKKGQSVRITKRNGEIIDGIVRDWDYNICTFVREYNIDYMKNGQVWTVICVPEDAIKEL' A
#
# COMPACT_ATOMS: atom_id res chain seq x y z
N MET A 1 -6.01 -17.68 -2.75
CA MET A 1 -5.76 -16.61 -3.74
C MET A 1 -4.34 -16.12 -3.51
N GLU A 2 -3.49 -16.17 -4.52
CA GLU A 2 -2.11 -15.68 -4.39
C GLU A 2 -2.12 -14.14 -4.35
N VAL A 3 -1.34 -13.57 -3.42
CA VAL A 3 -1.24 -12.13 -3.20
C VAL A 3 0.13 -11.65 -3.67
N LYS A 4 0.15 -10.52 -4.37
CA LYS A 4 1.38 -9.98 -4.94
C LYS A 4 2.31 -9.46 -3.87
N PHE A 5 1.77 -8.68 -2.92
CA PHE A 5 2.52 -8.18 -1.78
C PHE A 5 2.07 -8.84 -0.49
N LYS A 6 3.01 -9.15 0.40
CA LYS A 6 2.75 -9.85 1.67
C LYS A 6 2.76 -8.87 2.84
N LYS A 7 1.97 -9.15 3.87
CA LYS A 7 2.03 -8.41 5.14
C LYS A 7 3.46 -8.39 5.68
N GLY A 8 3.94 -7.22 6.08
CA GLY A 8 5.30 -6.99 6.55
C GLY A 8 6.33 -6.72 5.43
N GLN A 9 5.95 -6.81 4.15
CA GLN A 9 6.84 -6.50 3.04
C GLN A 9 7.06 -4.99 2.92
N SER A 10 8.31 -4.58 2.74
CA SER A 10 8.66 -3.20 2.41
C SER A 10 8.32 -2.91 0.95
N VAL A 11 7.63 -1.79 0.72
CA VAL A 11 7.18 -1.36 -0.60
C VAL A 11 7.33 0.15 -0.76
N ARG A 12 7.36 0.59 -2.01
CA ARG A 12 7.31 1.99 -2.41
C ARG A 12 5.97 2.27 -3.08
N ILE A 13 5.29 3.33 -2.66
CA ILE A 13 4.04 3.79 -3.26
C ILE A 13 4.19 5.16 -3.90
N THR A 14 3.49 5.36 -5.02
CA THR A 14 3.37 6.68 -5.67
C THR A 14 1.95 7.21 -5.46
N LYS A 15 1.81 8.31 -4.74
CA LYS A 15 0.53 9.01 -4.57
C LYS A 15 0.13 9.74 -5.85
N ARG A 16 -1.17 10.06 -5.95
CA ARG A 16 -1.74 10.79 -7.10
C ARG A 16 -1.10 12.17 -7.36
N ASN A 17 -0.60 12.83 -6.32
CA ASN A 17 0.13 14.10 -6.43
C ASN A 17 1.61 13.93 -6.84
N GLY A 18 2.05 12.69 -7.12
CA GLY A 18 3.45 12.37 -7.44
C GLY A 18 4.36 12.19 -6.22
N GLU A 19 3.85 12.36 -5.00
CA GLU A 19 4.61 12.11 -3.77
C GLU A 19 4.92 10.61 -3.65
N ILE A 20 6.19 10.28 -3.44
CA ILE A 20 6.66 8.91 -3.26
C ILE A 20 6.87 8.65 -1.78
N ILE A 21 6.40 7.52 -1.29
CA ILE A 21 6.53 7.10 0.11
C ILE A 21 6.99 5.65 0.15
N ASP A 22 7.96 5.38 1.03
CA ASP A 22 8.35 4.02 1.40
C ASP A 22 7.59 3.61 2.66
N GLY A 23 7.08 2.38 2.69
CA GLY A 23 6.27 1.87 3.78
C GLY A 23 6.25 0.35 3.85
N ILE A 24 5.46 -0.17 4.78
CA ILE A 24 5.31 -1.59 5.04
C ILE A 24 3.86 -1.98 4.76
N VAL A 25 3.66 -3.09 4.05
CA VAL A 25 2.31 -3.65 3.82
C VAL A 25 1.72 -4.10 5.16
N ARG A 26 0.62 -3.47 5.57
CA ARG A 26 -0.10 -3.80 6.79
C ARG A 26 -1.04 -4.99 6.58
N ASP A 27 -1.85 -4.90 5.53
CA ASP A 27 -2.83 -5.87 5.08
C ASP A 27 -3.35 -5.48 3.68
N TRP A 28 -4.31 -6.23 3.16
CA TRP A 28 -4.93 -6.02 1.86
C TRP A 28 -6.42 -6.34 1.94
N ASP A 29 -7.19 -5.65 1.10
CA ASP A 29 -8.62 -5.84 0.94
C ASP A 29 -8.97 -6.09 -0.54
N TYR A 30 -10.09 -6.75 -0.76
CA TYR A 30 -10.66 -6.92 -2.09
C TYR A 30 -11.87 -5.99 -2.25
N ASN A 31 -11.74 -5.01 -3.15
CA ASN A 31 -12.82 -4.08 -3.41
C ASN A 31 -13.86 -4.75 -4.32
N ILE A 32 -15.02 -5.08 -3.76
CA ILE A 32 -16.10 -5.77 -4.49
C ILE A 32 -16.82 -4.90 -5.54
N CYS A 33 -16.65 -3.57 -5.48
CA CYS A 33 -17.25 -2.65 -6.45
C CYS A 33 -16.43 -2.58 -7.74
N THR A 34 -15.11 -2.69 -7.63
CA THR A 34 -14.15 -2.55 -8.74
C THR A 34 -13.49 -3.87 -9.11
N PHE A 35 -13.67 -4.91 -8.29
CA PHE A 35 -13.04 -6.22 -8.41
C PHE A 35 -11.50 -6.17 -8.38
N VAL A 36 -10.92 -5.10 -7.83
CA VAL A 36 -9.47 -4.92 -7.70
C VAL A 36 -9.01 -5.14 -6.27
N ARG A 37 -7.72 -5.48 -6.13
CA ARG A 37 -7.05 -5.59 -4.84
C ARG A 37 -6.48 -4.24 -4.44
N GLU A 38 -6.67 -3.90 -3.18
CA GLU A 38 -6.14 -2.69 -2.57
C GLU A 38 -5.34 -3.07 -1.31
N TYR A 39 -4.32 -2.27 -0.99
CA TYR A 39 -3.44 -2.52 0.14
C TYR A 39 -3.46 -1.35 1.11
N ASN A 40 -3.28 -1.66 2.39
CA ASN A 40 -3.07 -0.66 3.42
C ASN A 40 -1.58 -0.65 3.77
N ILE A 41 -0.95 0.52 3.70
CA ILE A 41 0.50 0.69 3.83
C ILE A 41 0.80 1.60 5.02
N ASP A 42 1.54 1.06 5.99
CA ASP A 42 2.03 1.83 7.13
C ASP A 42 3.32 2.55 6.76
N TYR A 43 3.42 3.84 7.08
CA TYR A 43 4.59 4.67 6.81
C TYR A 43 4.84 5.65 7.96
N MET A 44 6.09 6.08 8.12
CA MET A 44 6.47 7.05 9.13
C MET A 44 6.34 8.48 8.61
N LYS A 45 5.63 9.33 9.36
CA LYS A 45 5.56 10.78 9.11
C LYS A 45 5.57 11.52 10.42
N ASN A 46 6.52 12.46 10.57
CA ASN A 46 6.68 13.28 11.77
C ASN A 46 6.81 12.46 13.07
N GLY A 47 7.54 11.34 13.04
CA GLY A 47 7.74 10.46 14.20
C GLY A 47 6.52 9.62 14.60
N GLN A 48 5.44 9.66 13.82
CA GLN A 48 4.24 8.85 14.02
C GLN A 48 4.03 7.89 12.84
N VAL A 49 3.42 6.74 13.13
CA VAL A 49 2.98 5.80 12.10
C VAL A 49 1.63 6.25 11.56
N TRP A 50 1.55 6.37 10.24
CA TRP A 50 0.34 6.66 9.50
C TRP A 50 0.06 5.51 8.53
N THR A 51 -1.22 5.30 8.21
CA THR A 51 -1.63 4.28 7.24
C THR A 51 -2.22 4.97 6.02
N VAL A 52 -1.70 4.67 4.82
CA VAL A 52 -2.41 4.96 3.57
C VAL A 52 -3.29 3.78 3.26
N ILE A 53 -4.60 4.02 3.17
CA ILE A 53 -5.59 2.98 2.89
C ILE A 53 -5.98 2.97 1.41
N CYS A 54 -6.55 1.86 0.96
CA CYS A 54 -7.07 1.70 -0.40
C CYS A 54 -6.03 1.98 -1.51
N VAL A 55 -4.76 1.60 -1.29
CA VAL A 55 -3.71 1.80 -2.30
C VAL A 55 -3.87 0.75 -3.40
N PRO A 56 -4.12 1.14 -4.66
CA PRO A 56 -4.29 0.18 -5.74
C PRO A 56 -2.96 -0.51 -6.06
N GLU A 57 -3.01 -1.79 -6.44
CA GLU A 57 -1.83 -2.63 -6.64
C GLU A 57 -0.82 -2.08 -7.68
N ASP A 58 -1.28 -1.28 -8.65
CA ASP A 58 -0.47 -0.66 -9.70
C ASP A 58 0.35 0.55 -9.21
N ALA A 59 -0.04 1.17 -8.10
CA ALA A 59 0.68 2.27 -7.46
C ALA A 59 1.82 1.79 -6.56
N ILE A 60 2.00 0.47 -6.39
CA ILE A 60 2.93 -0.16 -5.45
C ILE A 60 4.07 -0.84 -6.21
N LYS A 61 5.30 -0.66 -5.73
CA LYS A 61 6.50 -1.36 -6.22
C LYS A 61 7.24 -2.04 -5.07
N GLU A 62 7.85 -3.19 -5.37
CA GLU A 62 8.82 -3.80 -4.47
C GLU A 62 10.05 -2.89 -4.34
N LEU A 63 10.65 -2.90 -3.16
CA LEU A 63 11.90 -2.18 -2.86
C LEU A 63 13.12 -3.04 -3.16
#